data_AF-A0A2G2CKP2-F1
#
_entry.id   AF-A0A2G2CKP2-F1
#
_cell.length_a   1.000
_cell.length_b   1.000
_cell.length_c   1.000
_cell.angle_alpha   90.00
_cell.angle_beta   90.00
_cell.angle_gamma   90.00
#
_symmetry.space_group_name_H-M   'P 1'
#
loop_
_entity.id
_entity.type
_entity.pdbx_description
1 polymer ?
#
loop_
_entity_poly.entity_id
_entity_poly.type
_entity_poly.pdbx_seq_one_letter_code
_entity_poly.pdbx_strand_id
1 'polypeptide(L)'
;MKNYIFLVAILLIVACSSNDDSGSENDTTAPVITVLGDTNVTIIQNTSYTDSGATAMDNVDGDLTSNIVTSGTVNINSIGSYTITYSVSDAAGNSASATRFITVIEDDGNPVYLDDNGVTIKAKVWANVGDTGEIDGITYTVVDEAILRDLVANEEDVTKLATTKVTDMSYLFFKGPDIDSYFNQPIGNWDVSNVTNMKDMFTLNIRFNQDIKDWDVSAVTDMNGMFFVAKAFNQPIEGWDVSNVTDMHAMFWANYAFNQPIGGWDVSNVRDMSNMFDEAVVFNQPIGDWDVSNVTDMSGMFSFTDVFNQPIESWDVSNVTDMSRMFSSAEVFNQPIGGWDVSNVTNMNEMFRGASVFNQPIGNWNVSNVTDMGALFREAIVFNQPIGNWDVSNATTTAEMFRNAFSFNQPIGDWDVSNVVWMYYMFYRAESFNQAIGDWNVDNVSGMHNMFTGAIVFNQSIGNWNVSNVTIMSEMFAAAWAFNQPIGDWDVSNVNNMSHMFDTASVFNQDLSSWEVDNVIFCNDFSLLTPEWILPKPNFTNCTP
;
A
#
# COMPACT_ATOMS: atom_id res chain seq x y z
N MET A 1 -23.94 45.20 41.79
CA MET A 1 -23.30 44.76 43.05
C MET A 1 -22.02 44.03 42.63
N LYS A 2 -20.89 44.75 42.59
CA LYS A 2 -19.73 44.63 43.52
C LYS A 2 -19.14 43.21 43.50
N ASN A 3 -18.06 42.97 42.72
CA ASN A 3 -16.62 43.18 43.07
C ASN A 3 -16.02 41.85 43.63
N TYR A 4 -14.86 41.30 43.27
CA TYR A 4 -13.58 41.86 42.79
C TYR A 4 -12.82 40.87 41.88
N ILE A 5 -12.13 41.46 40.89
CA ILE A 5 -10.96 40.97 40.15
C ILE A 5 -9.74 41.02 41.08
N PHE A 6 -8.79 40.08 40.96
CA PHE A 6 -7.36 40.42 41.06
C PHE A 6 -6.49 39.42 40.27
N LEU A 7 -6.11 39.86 39.07
CA LEU A 7 -4.90 39.47 38.36
C LEU A 7 -3.74 40.25 39.00
N VAL A 8 -2.65 39.60 39.41
CA VAL A 8 -1.39 40.30 39.73
C VAL A 8 -0.25 39.57 39.02
N ALA A 9 0.30 40.26 38.01
CA ALA A 9 1.62 40.04 37.48
C ALA A 9 2.64 40.88 38.28
N ILE A 10 3.70 40.27 38.81
CA ILE A 10 4.93 40.95 39.29
C ILE A 10 6.09 39.99 39.00
N LEU A 11 6.87 40.21 37.94
CA LEU A 11 8.04 41.10 37.79
C LEU A 11 9.35 40.48 38.34
N LEU A 12 10.23 40.12 37.40
CA LEU A 12 11.65 39.82 37.60
C LEU A 12 12.33 40.91 38.44
N ILE A 13 13.06 40.51 39.48
CA ILE A 13 14.23 41.24 39.98
C ILE A 13 15.36 40.23 40.14
N VAL A 14 16.35 40.35 39.26
CA VAL A 14 17.71 39.82 39.44
C VAL A 14 18.54 40.92 40.08
N ALA A 15 19.13 40.65 41.25
CA ALA A 15 20.43 41.22 41.65
C ALA A 15 21.03 40.45 42.83
N CYS A 16 22.26 39.98 42.58
CA CYS A 16 23.21 39.22 43.39
C CYS A 16 23.51 39.68 44.82
N SER A 17 23.92 38.68 45.61
CA SER A 17 25.05 38.60 46.58
C SER A 17 24.57 38.20 47.99
N SER A 18 25.11 37.20 48.68
CA SER A 18 26.18 36.23 48.42
C SER A 18 26.11 35.15 49.52
N ASN A 19 26.16 33.88 49.10
CA ASN A 19 26.65 32.69 49.79
C ASN A 19 26.26 32.45 51.27
N ASP A 20 25.35 31.50 51.48
CA ASP A 20 25.72 30.24 52.15
C ASP A 20 24.88 29.11 51.53
N ASP A 21 25.55 28.30 50.73
CA ASP A 21 25.04 27.21 49.91
C ASP A 21 25.09 25.90 50.71
N SER A 22 23.91 25.41 51.08
CA SER A 22 23.67 23.99 51.33
C SER A 22 22.40 23.61 50.58
N GLY A 23 22.52 23.46 49.26
CA GLY A 23 21.44 22.98 48.40
C GLY A 23 20.86 21.64 48.89
N SER A 24 19.66 21.68 49.47
CA SER A 24 18.70 20.59 49.31
C SER A 24 17.92 20.92 48.04
N GLU A 25 18.21 20.21 46.96
CA GLU A 25 17.32 20.25 45.79
C GLU A 25 15.92 19.84 46.24
N ASN A 26 14.93 20.72 46.05
CA ASN A 26 13.54 20.37 46.32
C ASN A 26 13.10 19.40 45.24
N ASP A 27 13.02 18.13 45.58
CA ASP A 27 12.44 17.12 44.72
C ASP A 27 10.93 17.37 44.54
N THR A 28 10.47 17.33 43.29
CA THR A 28 9.07 17.60 42.89
C THR A 28 8.49 16.51 41.99
N THR A 29 9.25 15.45 41.73
CA THR A 29 8.82 14.38 40.82
C THR A 29 8.14 13.28 41.61
N ALA A 30 7.02 12.77 41.12
CA ALA A 30 6.34 11.66 41.79
C ALA A 30 6.98 10.31 41.43
N PRO A 31 6.96 9.34 42.37
CA PRO A 31 7.45 8.00 42.11
C PRO A 31 6.62 7.28 41.03
N VAL A 32 7.24 6.34 40.31
CA VAL A 32 6.58 5.50 39.30
C VAL A 32 6.27 4.13 39.89
N ILE A 33 4.99 3.75 39.94
CA ILE A 33 4.55 2.42 40.36
C ILE A 33 4.39 1.50 39.14
N THR A 34 4.98 0.32 39.20
CA THR A 34 4.81 -0.76 38.22
C THR A 34 4.05 -1.91 38.86
N VAL A 35 2.80 -2.13 38.46
CA VAL A 35 2.00 -3.29 38.91
C VAL A 35 2.58 -4.57 38.32
N LEU A 36 2.81 -5.59 39.16
CA LEU A 36 3.38 -6.87 38.70
C LEU A 36 2.28 -7.81 38.20
N GLY A 37 2.41 -8.39 37.01
CA GLY A 37 1.37 -9.26 36.41
C GLY A 37 0.12 -8.49 35.93
N ASP A 38 -0.98 -9.21 35.65
CA ASP A 38 -2.13 -8.66 34.92
C ASP A 38 -2.94 -7.62 35.70
N THR A 39 -3.17 -6.44 35.13
CA THR A 39 -3.95 -5.37 35.76
C THR A 39 -5.45 -5.68 35.85
N ASN A 40 -5.94 -6.65 35.07
CA ASN A 40 -7.31 -7.19 35.15
C ASN A 40 -7.24 -8.71 35.37
N VAL A 41 -7.76 -9.20 36.50
CA VAL A 41 -7.75 -10.62 36.85
C VAL A 41 -9.17 -11.12 37.04
N THR A 42 -9.54 -12.21 36.40
CA THR A 42 -10.80 -12.90 36.67
C THR A 42 -10.54 -14.16 37.48
N ILE A 43 -11.26 -14.33 38.59
CA ILE A 43 -11.17 -15.51 39.45
C ILE A 43 -12.55 -16.12 39.67
N ILE A 44 -12.57 -17.43 39.89
CA ILE A 44 -13.79 -18.15 40.24
C ILE A 44 -14.10 -17.94 41.71
N GLN A 45 -15.37 -17.75 42.06
CA GLN A 45 -15.84 -17.65 43.43
C GLN A 45 -15.32 -18.81 44.29
N ASN A 46 -14.81 -18.50 45.48
CA ASN A 46 -14.22 -19.42 46.45
C ASN A 46 -12.86 -20.01 46.05
N THR A 47 -12.23 -19.57 44.94
CA THR A 47 -10.83 -19.92 44.64
C THR A 47 -9.85 -19.00 45.35
N SER A 48 -8.68 -19.53 45.72
CA SER A 48 -7.63 -18.72 46.34
C SER A 48 -7.04 -17.75 45.35
N TYR A 49 -6.95 -16.48 45.73
CA TYR A 49 -6.26 -15.44 44.97
C TYR A 49 -5.16 -14.82 45.83
N THR A 50 -3.96 -14.72 45.26
CA THR A 50 -2.81 -14.04 45.86
C THR A 50 -2.40 -12.93 44.91
N ASP A 51 -2.41 -11.69 45.41
CA ASP A 51 -2.00 -10.54 44.62
C ASP A 51 -0.49 -10.58 44.30
N SER A 52 -0.14 -10.28 43.05
CA SER A 52 1.26 -10.27 42.59
C SER A 52 2.05 -9.04 43.05
N GLY A 53 1.39 -8.05 43.65
CA GLY A 53 2.02 -6.84 44.16
C GLY A 53 2.37 -5.81 43.08
N ALA A 54 3.24 -4.88 43.45
CA ALA A 54 3.78 -3.81 42.61
C ALA A 54 5.20 -3.44 43.07
N THR A 55 5.99 -2.80 42.19
CA THR A 55 7.26 -2.15 42.52
C THR A 55 7.14 -0.64 42.36
N ALA A 56 8.03 0.13 42.99
CA ALA A 56 8.04 1.59 42.88
C ALA A 56 9.46 2.14 42.79
N MET A 57 9.70 3.03 41.83
CA MET A 57 10.98 3.70 41.62
C MET A 57 10.78 5.22 41.56
N ASP A 58 11.67 5.95 42.21
CA ASP A 58 11.75 7.40 42.16
C ASP A 58 13.12 7.86 41.60
N ASN A 59 13.16 9.04 40.98
CA ASN A 59 14.38 9.58 40.38
C ASN A 59 15.39 10.11 41.40
N VAL A 60 14.95 10.53 42.59
CA VAL A 60 15.81 11.03 43.67
C VAL A 60 15.95 10.00 44.80
N ASP A 61 14.83 9.44 45.26
CA ASP A 61 14.80 8.53 46.42
C ASP A 61 15.09 7.06 46.07
N GLY A 62 15.12 6.70 44.79
CA GLY A 62 15.46 5.35 44.32
C GLY A 62 14.32 4.33 44.50
N ASP A 63 14.62 3.12 44.98
CA ASP A 63 13.63 2.04 45.12
C ASP A 63 12.74 2.25 46.36
N LEU A 64 11.47 2.55 46.11
CA LEU A 64 10.43 2.76 47.12
C LEU A 64 9.47 1.56 47.26
N THR A 65 9.81 0.40 46.68
CA THR A 65 8.92 -0.78 46.66
C THR A 65 8.46 -1.21 48.05
N SER A 66 9.34 -1.16 49.05
CA SER A 66 8.99 -1.50 50.44
C SER A 66 8.07 -0.47 51.13
N ASN A 67 7.93 0.72 50.56
CA ASN A 67 7.08 1.81 51.06
C ASN A 67 5.70 1.83 50.40
N ILE A 68 5.41 0.91 49.46
CA ILE A 68 4.09 0.80 48.85
C ILE A 68 3.05 0.44 49.91
N VAL A 69 2.00 1.25 49.97
CA VAL A 69 0.80 1.01 50.75
C VAL A 69 -0.29 0.45 49.83
N THR A 70 -0.67 -0.80 50.08
CA THR A 70 -1.76 -1.48 49.38
C THR A 70 -3.08 -1.31 50.12
N SER A 71 -4.13 -0.92 49.41
CA SER A 71 -5.49 -0.78 49.94
C SER A 71 -6.53 -1.45 49.02
N GLY A 72 -7.70 -1.77 49.57
CA GLY A 72 -8.69 -2.61 48.90
C GLY A 72 -8.53 -4.09 49.26
N THR A 73 -9.63 -4.84 49.20
CA THR A 73 -9.67 -6.27 49.51
C THR A 73 -10.56 -6.98 48.51
N VAL A 74 -10.13 -8.16 48.05
CA VAL A 74 -10.94 -9.02 47.18
C VAL A 74 -11.75 -9.97 48.07
N ASN A 75 -13.08 -9.91 48.01
CA ASN A 75 -13.91 -10.93 48.65
C ASN A 75 -14.16 -12.08 47.66
N ILE A 76 -13.28 -13.08 47.70
CA ILE A 76 -13.37 -14.26 46.82
C ILE A 76 -14.68 -15.04 46.97
N ASN A 77 -15.43 -14.85 48.06
CA ASN A 77 -16.69 -15.56 48.30
C ASN A 77 -17.91 -14.81 47.77
N SER A 78 -17.74 -13.67 47.10
CA SER A 78 -18.85 -12.90 46.53
C SER A 78 -18.52 -12.50 45.11
N ILE A 79 -19.44 -12.82 44.20
CA ILE A 79 -19.38 -12.35 42.81
C ILE A 79 -19.38 -10.82 42.79
N GLY A 80 -18.59 -10.24 41.90
CA GLY A 80 -18.47 -8.81 41.73
C GLY A 80 -17.07 -8.37 41.37
N SER A 81 -16.91 -7.07 41.14
CA SER A 81 -15.62 -6.45 40.85
C SER A 81 -15.01 -5.84 42.10
N TYR A 82 -13.71 -6.06 42.28
CA TYR A 82 -12.90 -5.57 43.38
C TYR A 82 -11.71 -4.80 42.82
N THR A 83 -11.23 -3.82 43.57
CA THR A 83 -10.05 -3.02 43.19
C THR A 83 -9.01 -3.07 44.29
N ILE A 84 -7.77 -3.39 43.92
CA ILE A 84 -6.58 -3.21 44.75
C ILE A 84 -5.88 -1.93 44.29
N THR A 85 -5.59 -1.03 45.21
CA THR A 85 -4.87 0.23 44.94
C THR A 85 -3.52 0.21 45.63
N TYR A 86 -2.45 0.38 44.87
CA TYR A 86 -1.08 0.58 45.35
C TYR A 86 -0.81 2.08 45.38
N SER A 87 -0.30 2.58 46.49
CA SER A 87 0.06 3.99 46.66
C SER A 87 1.42 4.12 47.32
N VAL A 88 2.24 5.07 46.89
CA VAL A 88 3.55 5.34 47.49
C VAL A 88 3.81 6.83 47.47
N SER A 89 4.55 7.32 48.47
CA SER A 89 5.03 8.70 48.51
C SER A 89 6.53 8.70 48.74
N ASP A 90 7.21 9.63 48.08
CA ASP A 90 8.63 9.89 48.27
C ASP A 90 8.90 10.71 49.55
N ALA A 91 10.16 11.03 49.84
CA ALA A 91 10.55 11.79 51.02
C ALA A 91 10.17 13.27 50.95
N ALA A 92 9.98 13.82 49.75
CA ALA A 92 9.55 15.20 49.50
C ALA A 92 8.02 15.37 49.60
N GLY A 93 7.27 14.28 49.61
CA GLY A 93 5.82 14.23 49.72
C GLY A 93 5.08 14.15 48.39
N ASN A 94 5.76 13.92 47.26
CA ASN A 94 5.06 13.62 46.01
C ASN A 94 4.56 12.18 46.06
N SER A 95 3.39 11.92 45.47
CA SER A 95 2.69 10.64 45.62
C SER A 95 2.19 10.11 44.29
N ALA A 96 2.22 8.79 44.12
CA ALA A 96 1.64 8.10 42.98
C ALA A 96 0.72 6.95 43.42
N SER A 97 -0.19 6.56 42.52
CA SER A 97 -1.07 5.42 42.72
C SER A 97 -1.31 4.63 41.43
N ALA A 98 -1.42 3.30 41.54
CA ALA A 98 -1.82 2.41 40.47
C ALA A 98 -2.83 1.38 40.98
N THR A 99 -3.63 0.77 40.09
CA THR A 99 -4.71 -0.15 40.48
C THR A 99 -4.67 -1.49 39.74
N ARG A 100 -5.15 -2.54 40.40
CA ARG A 100 -5.54 -3.82 39.79
C ARG A 100 -7.03 -4.05 39.99
N PHE A 101 -7.72 -4.47 38.95
CA PHE A 101 -9.13 -4.88 38.99
C PHE A 101 -9.24 -6.40 39.04
N ILE A 102 -10.10 -6.91 39.91
CA ILE A 102 -10.34 -8.33 40.10
C ILE A 102 -11.84 -8.59 39.96
N THR A 103 -12.24 -9.43 39.02
CA THR A 103 -13.63 -9.85 38.85
C THR A 103 -13.81 -11.26 39.39
N VAL A 104 -14.64 -11.41 40.40
CA VAL A 104 -15.06 -12.72 40.92
C VAL A 104 -16.32 -13.13 40.19
N ILE A 105 -16.30 -14.30 39.55
CA ILE A 105 -17.43 -14.86 38.78
C ILE A 105 -17.92 -16.17 39.38
N GLU A 106 -19.17 -16.54 39.08
CA GLU A 106 -19.71 -17.86 39.41
C GLU A 106 -19.03 -18.96 38.57
N ASP A 107 -18.90 -20.15 39.16
CA ASP A 107 -18.65 -21.38 38.40
C ASP A 107 -19.99 -22.05 38.10
N ASP A 108 -20.50 -21.87 36.88
CA ASP A 108 -21.68 -22.58 36.40
C ASP A 108 -21.32 -23.95 35.79
N GLY A 109 -20.03 -24.35 35.86
CA GLY A 109 -19.51 -25.58 35.26
C GLY A 109 -19.45 -25.57 33.73
N ASN A 110 -19.84 -24.48 33.07
CA ASN A 110 -19.84 -24.35 31.61
C ASN A 110 -18.61 -23.55 31.15
N PRO A 111 -17.65 -24.18 30.43
CA PRO A 111 -16.41 -23.51 30.01
C PRO A 111 -16.61 -22.50 28.89
N VAL A 112 -17.76 -22.48 28.23
CA VAL A 112 -18.08 -21.51 27.17
C VAL A 112 -19.28 -20.65 27.55
N TYR A 113 -19.42 -19.51 26.89
CA TYR A 113 -20.56 -18.61 27.03
C TYR A 113 -20.84 -17.88 25.71
N LEU A 114 -22.08 -17.42 25.54
CA LEU A 114 -22.47 -16.53 24.45
C LEU A 114 -22.08 -15.10 24.84
N ASP A 115 -21.34 -14.42 23.97
CA ASP A 115 -20.91 -13.04 24.18
C ASP A 115 -22.10 -12.06 24.14
N ASP A 116 -21.88 -10.84 24.63
CA ASP A 116 -22.94 -9.82 24.74
C ASP A 116 -23.52 -9.41 23.37
N ASN A 117 -22.80 -9.65 22.27
CA ASN A 117 -23.30 -9.44 20.90
C ASN A 117 -24.36 -10.49 20.46
N GLY A 118 -24.55 -11.55 21.24
CA GLY A 118 -25.54 -12.60 20.99
C GLY A 118 -25.19 -13.58 19.86
N VAL A 119 -23.96 -13.54 19.35
CA VAL A 119 -23.49 -14.38 18.22
C VAL A 119 -22.22 -15.15 18.57
N THR A 120 -21.24 -14.46 19.16
CA THR A 120 -19.90 -15.02 19.38
C THR A 120 -19.88 -15.99 20.55
N ILE A 121 -19.23 -17.14 20.38
CA ILE A 121 -19.03 -18.14 21.44
C ILE A 121 -17.62 -18.01 21.99
N LYS A 122 -17.52 -17.59 23.26
CA LYS A 122 -16.26 -17.38 23.95
C LYS A 122 -15.97 -18.47 24.96
N ALA A 123 -14.70 -18.80 25.13
CA ALA A 123 -14.22 -19.61 26.24
C ALA A 123 -14.01 -18.73 27.48
N LYS A 124 -14.40 -19.22 28.64
CA LYS A 124 -14.11 -18.54 29.92
C LYS A 124 -12.61 -18.57 30.19
N VAL A 125 -12.14 -17.60 30.98
CA VAL A 125 -10.71 -17.45 31.29
C VAL A 125 -10.10 -18.75 31.83
N TRP A 126 -10.82 -19.46 32.69
CA TRP A 126 -10.40 -20.71 33.31
C TRP A 126 -10.55 -21.96 32.43
N ALA A 127 -11.25 -21.85 31.28
CA ALA A 127 -11.46 -22.99 30.41
C ALA A 127 -10.14 -23.43 29.76
N ASN A 128 -9.93 -24.75 29.75
CA ASN A 128 -8.78 -25.38 29.14
C ASN A 128 -9.09 -25.81 27.70
N VAL A 129 -8.04 -25.92 26.90
CA VAL A 129 -8.13 -26.50 25.56
C VAL A 129 -8.69 -27.92 25.65
N GLY A 130 -9.70 -28.23 24.83
CA GLY A 130 -10.42 -29.50 24.82
C GLY A 130 -11.63 -29.56 25.77
N ASP A 131 -11.82 -28.58 26.66
CA ASP A 131 -13.04 -28.48 27.45
C ASP A 131 -14.25 -28.28 26.53
N THR A 132 -15.39 -28.85 26.91
CA THR A 132 -16.64 -28.75 26.15
C THR A 132 -17.73 -28.14 27.00
N GLY A 133 -18.53 -27.26 26.40
CA GLY A 133 -19.63 -26.56 27.05
C GLY A 133 -20.86 -26.49 26.15
N GLU A 134 -22.04 -26.28 26.73
CA GLU A 134 -23.31 -26.28 25.98
C GLU A 134 -23.96 -24.91 26.01
N ILE A 135 -24.37 -24.39 24.85
CA ILE A 135 -25.17 -23.17 24.70
C ILE A 135 -26.35 -23.51 23.81
N ASP A 136 -27.57 -23.29 24.29
CA ASP A 136 -28.83 -23.55 23.58
C ASP A 136 -28.92 -24.96 22.95
N GLY A 137 -28.40 -25.99 23.62
CA GLY A 137 -28.43 -27.36 23.13
C GLY A 137 -27.30 -27.73 22.16
N ILE A 138 -26.36 -26.82 21.88
CA ILE A 138 -25.20 -27.04 21.02
C ILE A 138 -23.95 -27.15 21.89
N THR A 139 -23.22 -28.24 21.73
CA THR A 139 -21.92 -28.44 22.39
C THR A 139 -20.81 -27.77 21.59
N TYR A 140 -20.05 -26.90 22.24
CA TYR A 140 -18.88 -26.22 21.71
C TYR A 140 -17.61 -26.73 22.38
N THR A 141 -16.53 -26.87 21.61
CA THR A 141 -15.22 -27.27 22.11
C THR A 141 -14.28 -26.07 22.14
N VAL A 142 -13.60 -25.86 23.27
CA VAL A 142 -12.53 -24.86 23.38
C VAL A 142 -11.30 -25.36 22.64
N VAL A 143 -10.77 -24.58 21.70
CA VAL A 143 -9.60 -24.96 20.90
C VAL A 143 -8.50 -23.92 20.98
N ASP A 144 -7.26 -24.39 20.85
CA ASP A 144 -6.12 -23.55 20.51
C ASP A 144 -5.83 -23.62 19.01
N GLU A 145 -4.79 -22.90 18.58
CA GLU A 145 -4.37 -22.85 17.18
C GLU A 145 -4.00 -24.24 16.62
N ALA A 146 -3.31 -25.07 17.41
CA ALA A 146 -2.86 -26.38 16.95
C ALA A 146 -4.04 -27.29 16.63
N ILE A 147 -5.01 -27.38 17.53
CA ILE A 147 -6.23 -28.18 17.30
C ILE A 147 -7.03 -27.60 16.14
N LEU A 148 -7.19 -26.27 16.07
CA LEU A 148 -7.95 -25.64 15.00
C LEU A 148 -7.34 -25.97 13.62
N ARG A 149 -6.01 -25.86 13.49
CA ARG A 149 -5.31 -26.20 12.24
C ARG A 149 -5.44 -27.68 11.90
N ASP A 150 -5.35 -28.58 12.88
CA ASP A 150 -5.54 -30.02 12.66
C ASP A 150 -6.97 -30.32 12.16
N LEU A 151 -8.00 -29.71 12.75
CA LEU A 151 -9.39 -29.87 12.31
C LEU A 151 -9.57 -29.37 10.86
N VAL A 152 -9.01 -28.20 10.54
CA VAL A 152 -9.10 -27.64 9.18
C VAL A 152 -8.34 -28.49 8.15
N ALA A 153 -7.14 -28.96 8.49
CA ALA A 153 -6.33 -29.82 7.62
C ALA A 153 -7.03 -31.16 7.31
N ASN A 154 -7.81 -31.68 8.25
CA ASN A 154 -8.60 -32.90 8.10
C ASN A 154 -10.01 -32.66 7.53
N GLU A 155 -10.33 -31.41 7.13
CA GLU A 155 -11.64 -31.02 6.59
C GLU A 155 -12.82 -31.28 7.54
N GLU A 156 -12.59 -31.17 8.84
CA GLU A 156 -13.61 -31.40 9.87
C GLU A 156 -14.61 -30.23 10.00
N ASP A 157 -15.69 -30.47 10.74
CA ASP A 157 -16.68 -29.43 11.10
C ASP A 157 -16.09 -28.51 12.16
N VAL A 158 -15.91 -27.24 11.81
CA VAL A 158 -15.32 -26.21 12.68
C VAL A 158 -16.36 -25.18 13.14
N THR A 159 -17.65 -25.45 12.93
CA THR A 159 -18.75 -24.53 13.28
C THR A 159 -19.06 -24.49 14.79
N LYS A 160 -18.59 -25.48 15.54
CA LYS A 160 -18.90 -25.68 16.97
C LYS A 160 -17.66 -25.54 17.86
N LEU A 161 -16.88 -24.50 17.59
CA LEU A 161 -15.64 -24.22 18.32
C LEU A 161 -15.76 -22.90 19.09
N ALA A 162 -15.09 -22.84 20.24
CA ALA A 162 -14.79 -21.60 20.94
C ALA A 162 -13.30 -21.27 20.72
N THR A 163 -13.02 -20.25 19.90
CA THR A 163 -11.68 -19.92 19.39
C THR A 163 -10.94 -18.87 20.22
N THR A 164 -11.45 -18.50 21.40
CA THR A 164 -10.88 -17.46 22.28
C THR A 164 -9.39 -17.61 22.59
N LYS A 165 -8.83 -18.82 22.52
CA LYS A 165 -7.42 -19.09 22.79
C LYS A 165 -6.52 -19.02 21.54
N VAL A 166 -7.06 -18.66 20.38
CA VAL A 166 -6.33 -18.53 19.10
C VAL A 166 -5.88 -17.08 18.92
N THR A 167 -4.61 -16.88 18.59
CA THR A 167 -4.02 -15.55 18.34
C THR A 167 -3.53 -15.37 16.90
N ASP A 168 -3.31 -16.45 16.16
CA ASP A 168 -2.85 -16.43 14.78
C ASP A 168 -3.76 -17.32 13.92
N MET A 169 -4.38 -16.71 12.89
CA MET A 169 -5.22 -17.38 11.90
C MET A 169 -4.60 -17.31 10.49
N SER A 170 -3.31 -17.00 10.41
CA SER A 170 -2.64 -16.90 9.13
C SER A 170 -2.68 -18.22 8.37
N TYR A 171 -2.94 -18.14 7.07
CA TYR A 171 -3.04 -19.27 6.15
C TYR A 171 -4.04 -20.36 6.56
N LEU A 172 -4.97 -20.10 7.50
CA LEU A 172 -5.77 -21.15 8.13
C LEU A 172 -6.53 -22.01 7.11
N PHE A 173 -7.12 -21.40 6.08
CA PHE A 173 -7.86 -22.10 5.03
C PHE A 173 -7.12 -22.16 3.68
N PHE A 174 -5.82 -21.88 3.66
CA PHE A 174 -4.99 -21.99 2.47
C PHE A 174 -4.57 -23.44 2.22
N LYS A 175 -4.81 -23.96 1.01
CA LYS A 175 -4.41 -25.32 0.60
C LYS A 175 -3.30 -25.36 -0.45
N GLY A 176 -2.75 -24.21 -0.86
CA GLY A 176 -1.76 -24.11 -1.94
C GLY A 176 -2.34 -23.58 -3.25
N PRO A 177 -1.49 -23.15 -4.21
CA PRO A 177 -1.90 -22.49 -5.44
C PRO A 177 -2.61 -23.39 -6.45
N ASP A 178 -2.38 -24.71 -6.37
CA ASP A 178 -2.91 -25.70 -7.32
C ASP A 178 -4.08 -26.51 -6.75
N ILE A 179 -4.57 -26.14 -5.56
CA ILE A 179 -5.66 -26.85 -4.88
C ILE A 179 -6.79 -25.86 -4.65
N ASP A 180 -7.92 -26.07 -5.32
CA ASP A 180 -9.14 -25.30 -5.06
C ASP A 180 -9.52 -25.45 -3.58
N SER A 181 -9.50 -24.34 -2.83
CA SER A 181 -10.04 -24.31 -1.48
C SER A 181 -11.52 -23.93 -1.52
N TYR A 182 -12.35 -24.83 -0.98
CA TYR A 182 -13.81 -24.71 -0.99
C TYR A 182 -14.38 -24.42 0.40
N PHE A 183 -13.56 -23.94 1.33
CA PHE A 183 -14.03 -23.65 2.67
C PHE A 183 -15.13 -22.59 2.63
N ASN A 184 -16.26 -22.90 3.26
CA ASN A 184 -17.43 -22.02 3.33
C ASN A 184 -18.35 -22.42 4.50
N GLN A 185 -17.79 -22.99 5.57
CA GLN A 185 -18.57 -23.35 6.76
C GLN A 185 -18.93 -22.07 7.54
N PRO A 186 -20.13 -21.98 8.16
CA PRO A 186 -20.54 -20.81 8.91
C PRO A 186 -19.72 -20.66 10.19
N ILE A 187 -18.84 -19.66 10.21
CA ILE A 187 -17.89 -19.36 11.30
C ILE A 187 -18.11 -17.98 11.92
N GLY A 188 -19.25 -17.33 11.64
CA GLY A 188 -19.57 -16.01 12.18
C GLY A 188 -19.64 -15.98 13.72
N ASN A 189 -19.83 -17.13 14.37
CA ASN A 189 -19.84 -17.28 15.82
C ASN A 189 -18.45 -17.42 16.46
N TRP A 190 -17.38 -17.45 15.66
CA TRP A 190 -16.02 -17.54 16.19
C TRP A 190 -15.65 -16.28 16.98
N ASP A 191 -14.86 -16.48 18.03
CA ASP A 191 -14.20 -15.42 18.76
C ASP A 191 -12.82 -15.16 18.15
N VAL A 192 -12.66 -13.99 17.52
CA VAL A 192 -11.41 -13.53 16.93
C VAL A 192 -10.80 -12.33 17.67
N SER A 193 -11.34 -11.97 18.84
CA SER A 193 -10.92 -10.78 19.61
C SER A 193 -9.48 -10.83 20.11
N ASN A 194 -8.84 -12.01 20.15
CA ASN A 194 -7.43 -12.18 20.51
C ASN A 194 -6.52 -12.41 19.28
N VAL A 195 -7.07 -12.43 18.06
CA VAL A 195 -6.31 -12.69 16.84
C VAL A 195 -5.58 -11.42 16.42
N THR A 196 -4.26 -11.52 16.23
CA THR A 196 -3.43 -10.39 15.78
C THR A 196 -2.98 -10.54 14.32
N ASN A 197 -3.03 -11.76 13.78
CA ASN A 197 -2.57 -12.08 12.43
C ASN A 197 -3.65 -12.86 11.66
N MET A 198 -4.17 -12.25 10.58
CA MET A 198 -5.15 -12.85 9.66
C MET A 198 -4.58 -13.01 8.23
N LYS A 199 -3.27 -12.94 8.09
CA LYS A 199 -2.59 -13.02 6.80
C LYS A 199 -3.04 -14.24 6.00
N ASP A 200 -3.48 -14.05 4.77
CA ASP A 200 -3.84 -15.11 3.83
C ASP A 200 -4.90 -16.11 4.36
N MET A 201 -5.69 -15.73 5.38
CA MET A 201 -6.62 -16.65 6.05
C MET A 201 -7.59 -17.33 5.09
N PHE A 202 -8.16 -16.57 4.14
CA PHE A 202 -9.09 -17.06 3.10
C PHE A 202 -8.49 -17.01 1.69
N THR A 203 -7.17 -16.91 1.57
CA THR A 203 -6.49 -16.86 0.27
C THR A 203 -6.90 -18.05 -0.61
N LEU A 204 -7.22 -17.80 -1.88
CA LEU A 204 -7.73 -18.76 -2.87
C LEU A 204 -9.06 -19.48 -2.51
N ASN A 205 -9.79 -19.05 -1.48
CA ASN A 205 -11.09 -19.63 -1.14
C ASN A 205 -12.21 -19.03 -2.01
N ILE A 206 -12.24 -19.43 -3.29
CA ILE A 206 -13.09 -18.82 -4.33
C ILE A 206 -14.61 -18.84 -4.06
N ARG A 207 -15.08 -19.66 -3.11
CA ARG A 207 -16.51 -19.77 -2.72
C ARG A 207 -16.81 -19.20 -1.35
N PHE A 208 -15.82 -18.75 -0.59
CA PHE A 208 -16.03 -18.24 0.76
C PHE A 208 -16.87 -16.96 0.69
N ASN A 209 -17.99 -16.95 1.42
CA ASN A 209 -18.90 -15.81 1.49
C ASN A 209 -19.78 -15.88 2.76
N GLN A 210 -19.21 -16.31 3.89
CA GLN A 210 -19.96 -16.46 5.14
C GLN A 210 -20.02 -15.15 5.91
N ASP A 211 -21.17 -14.89 6.56
CA ASP A 211 -21.37 -13.72 7.41
C ASP A 211 -20.38 -13.72 8.58
N ILE A 212 -19.53 -12.69 8.62
CA ILE A 212 -18.47 -12.46 9.61
C ILE A 212 -18.52 -11.01 10.13
N LYS A 213 -19.67 -10.35 9.99
CA LYS A 213 -19.82 -8.93 10.38
C LYS A 213 -19.62 -8.69 11.88
N ASP A 214 -19.91 -9.70 12.70
CA ASP A 214 -19.88 -9.64 14.17
C ASP A 214 -18.50 -9.99 14.76
N TRP A 215 -17.50 -10.22 13.90
CA TRP A 215 -16.13 -10.45 14.32
C TRP A 215 -15.50 -9.17 14.91
N ASP A 216 -14.94 -9.30 16.11
CA ASP A 216 -14.12 -8.27 16.73
C ASP A 216 -12.67 -8.40 16.24
N VAL A 217 -12.33 -7.63 15.19
CA VAL A 217 -11.00 -7.61 14.59
C VAL A 217 -10.09 -6.51 15.16
N SER A 218 -10.48 -5.87 16.27
CA SER A 218 -9.76 -4.73 16.84
C SER A 218 -8.32 -5.05 17.26
N ALA A 219 -7.98 -6.31 17.52
CA ALA A 219 -6.62 -6.75 17.85
C ALA A 219 -5.74 -7.04 16.61
N VAL A 220 -6.31 -7.09 15.41
CA VAL A 220 -5.62 -7.51 14.18
C VAL A 220 -4.66 -6.41 13.71
N THR A 221 -3.42 -6.81 13.44
CA THR A 221 -2.38 -5.91 12.92
C THR A 221 -1.97 -6.22 11.47
N ASP A 222 -2.22 -7.45 11.01
CA ASP A 222 -1.84 -7.95 9.67
C ASP A 222 -3.06 -8.60 8.99
N MET A 223 -3.52 -7.99 7.88
CA MET A 223 -4.60 -8.49 7.01
C MET A 223 -4.10 -8.78 5.58
N ASN A 224 -2.79 -8.91 5.41
CA ASN A 224 -2.14 -9.18 4.12
C ASN A 224 -2.79 -10.39 3.43
N GLY A 225 -3.34 -10.21 2.23
CA GLY A 225 -3.93 -11.28 1.44
C GLY A 225 -5.15 -11.99 2.05
N MET A 226 -5.78 -11.44 3.10
CA MET A 226 -6.84 -12.13 3.86
C MET A 226 -7.94 -12.70 2.94
N PHE A 227 -8.34 -11.96 1.90
CA PHE A 227 -9.33 -12.38 0.89
C PHE A 227 -8.76 -12.44 -0.53
N PHE A 228 -7.44 -12.65 -0.69
CA PHE A 228 -6.82 -12.82 -2.01
C PHE A 228 -7.51 -13.94 -2.81
N VAL A 229 -8.04 -13.62 -3.99
CA VAL A 229 -8.79 -14.53 -4.87
C VAL A 229 -10.04 -15.16 -4.21
N ALA A 230 -10.57 -14.59 -3.13
CA ALA A 230 -11.86 -15.00 -2.55
C ALA A 230 -13.02 -14.46 -3.40
N LYS A 231 -13.13 -14.91 -4.66
CA LYS A 231 -13.96 -14.35 -5.73
C LYS A 231 -15.44 -14.14 -5.41
N ALA A 232 -15.99 -14.87 -4.44
CA ALA A 232 -17.39 -14.78 -4.04
C ALA A 232 -17.63 -13.90 -2.81
N PHE A 233 -16.59 -13.47 -2.09
CA PHE A 233 -16.73 -12.80 -0.81
C PHE A 233 -17.24 -11.37 -0.99
N ASN A 234 -18.39 -11.08 -0.39
CA ASN A 234 -19.05 -9.77 -0.46
C ASN A 234 -19.95 -9.52 0.78
N GLN A 235 -19.45 -9.85 1.98
CA GLN A 235 -20.20 -9.74 3.23
C GLN A 235 -19.97 -8.39 3.91
N PRO A 236 -20.97 -7.85 4.62
CA PRO A 236 -20.88 -6.52 5.25
C PRO A 236 -19.83 -6.53 6.36
N ILE A 237 -18.74 -5.79 6.13
CA ILE A 237 -17.62 -5.65 7.07
C ILE A 237 -17.38 -4.17 7.43
N GLU A 238 -18.37 -3.30 7.17
CA GLU A 238 -18.29 -1.87 7.49
C GLU A 238 -18.09 -1.58 8.98
N GLY A 239 -18.52 -2.50 9.86
CA GLY A 239 -18.46 -2.35 11.31
C GLY A 239 -17.16 -2.85 11.95
N TRP A 240 -16.23 -3.36 11.15
CA TRP A 240 -14.93 -3.82 11.64
C TRP A 240 -14.07 -2.64 12.12
N ASP A 241 -13.50 -2.79 13.31
CA ASP A 241 -12.46 -1.90 13.81
C ASP A 241 -11.10 -2.33 13.29
N VAL A 242 -10.63 -1.65 12.23
CA VAL A 242 -9.33 -1.92 11.60
C VAL A 242 -8.24 -0.94 12.05
N SER A 243 -8.47 -0.17 13.12
CA SER A 243 -7.57 0.93 13.51
C SER A 243 -6.16 0.46 13.89
N ASN A 244 -5.97 -0.82 14.23
CA ASN A 244 -4.65 -1.39 14.55
C ASN A 244 -3.95 -2.07 13.37
N VAL A 245 -4.61 -2.16 12.21
CA VAL A 245 -4.05 -2.81 11.02
C VAL A 245 -2.94 -1.94 10.43
N THR A 246 -1.81 -2.58 10.10
CA THR A 246 -0.63 -1.92 9.52
C THR A 246 -0.31 -2.40 8.10
N ASP A 247 -0.76 -3.60 7.72
CA ASP A 247 -0.55 -4.22 6.40
C ASP A 247 -1.90 -4.68 5.83
N MET A 248 -2.29 -4.10 4.69
CA MET A 248 -3.46 -4.47 3.89
C MET A 248 -3.08 -4.90 2.46
N HIS A 249 -1.80 -5.25 2.24
CA HIS A 249 -1.30 -5.74 0.96
C HIS A 249 -2.20 -6.85 0.42
N ALA A 250 -2.64 -6.73 -0.84
CA ALA A 250 -3.42 -7.73 -1.55
C ALA A 250 -4.71 -8.22 -0.84
N MET A 251 -5.23 -7.48 0.16
CA MET A 251 -6.34 -7.95 1.00
C MET A 251 -7.55 -8.42 0.17
N PHE A 252 -7.88 -7.71 -0.92
CA PHE A 252 -8.97 -8.03 -1.85
C PHE A 252 -8.49 -8.27 -3.30
N TRP A 253 -7.21 -8.56 -3.53
CA TRP A 253 -6.71 -8.81 -4.88
C TRP A 253 -7.48 -9.98 -5.53
N ALA A 254 -8.01 -9.74 -6.73
CA ALA A 254 -8.82 -10.67 -7.53
C ALA A 254 -10.08 -11.15 -6.82
N ASN A 255 -10.62 -10.33 -5.90
CA ASN A 255 -11.95 -10.51 -5.36
C ASN A 255 -13.00 -9.85 -6.28
N TYR A 256 -13.56 -10.66 -7.18
CA TYR A 256 -14.46 -10.17 -8.24
C TYR A 256 -15.85 -9.76 -7.77
N ALA A 257 -16.24 -10.05 -6.53
CA ALA A 257 -17.57 -9.77 -6.01
C ALA A 257 -17.59 -8.61 -4.99
N PHE A 258 -16.46 -8.29 -4.37
CA PHE A 258 -16.40 -7.38 -3.24
C PHE A 258 -16.71 -5.93 -3.63
N ASN A 259 -17.74 -5.36 -2.98
CA ASN A 259 -18.13 -3.96 -3.17
C ASN A 259 -18.88 -3.42 -1.93
N GLN A 260 -18.42 -3.75 -0.73
CA GLN A 260 -19.08 -3.37 0.54
C GLN A 260 -18.57 -2.03 1.08
N PRO A 261 -19.40 -1.26 1.80
CA PRO A 261 -19.09 0.12 2.18
C PRO A 261 -18.03 0.20 3.29
N ILE A 262 -16.75 0.20 2.92
CA ILE A 262 -15.60 0.30 3.82
C ILE A 262 -15.07 1.73 4.02
N GLY A 263 -15.79 2.73 3.52
CA GLY A 263 -15.37 4.14 3.63
C GLY A 263 -15.27 4.65 5.08
N GLY A 264 -15.88 3.97 6.04
CA GLY A 264 -15.84 4.33 7.47
C GLY A 264 -14.67 3.72 8.25
N TRP A 265 -13.82 2.92 7.62
CA TRP A 265 -12.65 2.33 8.27
C TRP A 265 -11.60 3.36 8.65
N ASP A 266 -11.03 3.22 9.85
CA ASP A 266 -9.83 3.96 10.26
C ASP A 266 -8.59 3.22 9.76
N VAL A 267 -8.06 3.69 8.63
CA VAL A 267 -6.84 3.14 7.99
C VAL A 267 -5.58 3.94 8.34
N SER A 268 -5.64 4.83 9.33
CA SER A 268 -4.55 5.77 9.64
C SER A 268 -3.24 5.10 10.04
N ASN A 269 -3.26 3.84 10.49
CA ASN A 269 -2.05 3.08 10.84
C ASN A 269 -1.49 2.20 9.71
N VAL A 270 -2.18 2.12 8.57
CA VAL A 270 -1.77 1.28 7.43
C VAL A 270 -0.55 1.90 6.73
N ARG A 271 0.43 1.05 6.42
CA ARG A 271 1.68 1.43 5.73
C ARG A 271 1.77 0.86 4.31
N ASP A 272 1.18 -0.30 4.08
CA ASP A 272 1.18 -1.00 2.80
C ASP A 272 -0.27 -1.26 2.34
N MET A 273 -0.64 -0.65 1.21
CA MET A 273 -1.92 -0.87 0.51
C MET A 273 -1.70 -1.45 -0.89
N SER A 274 -0.50 -1.96 -1.18
CA SER A 274 -0.15 -2.44 -2.50
C SER A 274 -1.07 -3.60 -2.91
N ASN A 275 -1.57 -3.55 -4.14
CA ASN A 275 -2.51 -4.49 -4.74
C ASN A 275 -3.81 -4.71 -3.94
N MET A 276 -4.17 -3.85 -2.98
CA MET A 276 -5.32 -4.10 -2.09
C MET A 276 -6.61 -4.42 -2.86
N PHE A 277 -6.86 -3.74 -3.99
CA PHE A 277 -8.02 -3.98 -4.86
C PHE A 277 -7.60 -4.37 -6.30
N ASP A 278 -6.38 -4.87 -6.53
CA ASP A 278 -5.99 -5.31 -7.88
C ASP A 278 -6.99 -6.36 -8.40
N GLU A 279 -7.43 -6.26 -9.65
CA GLU A 279 -8.48 -7.09 -10.26
C GLU A 279 -9.83 -7.16 -9.48
N ALA A 280 -10.12 -6.24 -8.54
CA ALA A 280 -11.44 -6.14 -7.91
C ALA A 280 -12.43 -5.42 -8.84
N VAL A 281 -12.78 -6.07 -9.95
CA VAL A 281 -13.44 -5.50 -11.14
C VAL A 281 -14.79 -4.78 -10.90
N VAL A 282 -15.44 -4.98 -9.74
CA VAL A 282 -16.71 -4.34 -9.38
C VAL A 282 -16.59 -3.31 -8.25
N PHE A 283 -15.40 -3.16 -7.65
CA PHE A 283 -15.20 -2.29 -6.49
C PHE A 283 -15.31 -0.81 -6.89
N ASN A 284 -16.18 -0.07 -6.22
CA ASN A 284 -16.41 1.36 -6.49
C ASN A 284 -16.95 2.12 -5.27
N GLN A 285 -16.46 1.80 -4.07
CA GLN A 285 -16.96 2.38 -2.83
C GLN A 285 -16.28 3.70 -2.47
N PRO A 286 -17.01 4.67 -1.88
CA PRO A 286 -16.44 5.96 -1.49
C PRO A 286 -15.44 5.76 -0.35
N ILE A 287 -14.17 5.99 -0.64
CA ILE A 287 -13.02 5.85 0.28
C ILE A 287 -12.19 7.14 0.38
N GLY A 288 -12.72 8.26 -0.14
CA GLY A 288 -12.03 9.54 -0.15
C GLY A 288 -11.75 10.13 1.24
N ASP A 289 -12.48 9.67 2.26
CA ASP A 289 -12.34 10.11 3.65
C ASP A 289 -11.25 9.33 4.43
N TRP A 290 -10.61 8.33 3.81
CA TRP A 290 -9.51 7.60 4.42
C TRP A 290 -8.29 8.49 4.70
N ASP A 291 -7.73 8.36 5.90
CA ASP A 291 -6.43 8.92 6.23
C ASP A 291 -5.32 7.97 5.76
N VAL A 292 -4.76 8.27 4.59
CA VAL A 292 -3.67 7.48 3.97
C VAL A 292 -2.29 8.09 4.24
N SER A 293 -2.16 9.04 5.17
CA SER A 293 -0.91 9.81 5.34
C SER A 293 0.28 8.95 5.77
N ASN A 294 0.06 7.75 6.32
CA ASN A 294 1.13 6.84 6.74
C ASN A 294 1.48 5.77 5.70
N VAL A 295 0.78 5.73 4.57
CA VAL A 295 1.02 4.74 3.50
C VAL A 295 2.28 5.10 2.72
N THR A 296 3.15 4.11 2.51
CA THR A 296 4.40 4.25 1.74
C THR A 296 4.36 3.53 0.40
N ASP A 297 3.52 2.51 0.26
CA ASP A 297 3.36 1.70 -0.96
C ASP A 297 1.87 1.61 -1.36
N MET A 298 1.56 2.13 -2.56
CA MET A 298 0.24 2.06 -3.19
C MET A 298 0.31 1.34 -4.55
N SER A 299 1.39 0.60 -4.81
CA SER A 299 1.61 -0.06 -6.09
C SER A 299 0.47 -1.03 -6.41
N GLY A 300 -0.10 -0.94 -7.61
CA GLY A 300 -1.19 -1.81 -8.06
C GLY A 300 -2.52 -1.68 -7.29
N MET A 301 -2.68 -0.72 -6.37
CA MET A 301 -3.85 -0.67 -5.47
C MET A 301 -5.21 -0.76 -6.20
N PHE A 302 -5.35 -0.11 -7.37
CA PHE A 302 -6.53 -0.13 -8.24
C PHE A 302 -6.20 -0.65 -9.65
N SER A 303 -5.23 -1.53 -9.75
CA SER A 303 -4.94 -2.20 -11.02
C SER A 303 -6.13 -3.10 -11.42
N PHE A 304 -6.51 -3.11 -12.70
CA PHE A 304 -7.67 -3.84 -13.24
C PHE A 304 -9.00 -3.65 -12.48
N THR A 305 -9.22 -2.48 -11.85
CA THR A 305 -10.52 -2.13 -11.27
C THR A 305 -11.39 -1.38 -12.30
N ASP A 306 -12.06 -2.14 -13.16
CA ASP A 306 -12.77 -1.64 -14.35
C ASP A 306 -13.76 -0.49 -14.11
N VAL A 307 -14.36 -0.42 -12.91
CA VAL A 307 -15.43 0.53 -12.59
C VAL A 307 -15.06 1.59 -11.55
N PHE A 308 -13.86 1.52 -10.95
CA PHE A 308 -13.47 2.41 -9.86
C PHE A 308 -13.27 3.85 -10.37
N ASN A 309 -14.02 4.79 -9.79
CA ASN A 309 -13.93 6.21 -10.14
C ASN A 309 -14.42 7.13 -9.01
N GLN A 310 -14.08 6.80 -7.77
CA GLN A 310 -14.50 7.56 -6.58
C GLN A 310 -13.54 8.71 -6.27
N PRO A 311 -14.03 9.84 -5.72
CA PRO A 311 -13.18 10.97 -5.37
C PRO A 311 -12.16 10.58 -4.31
N ILE A 312 -10.88 10.80 -4.63
CA ILE A 312 -9.70 10.55 -3.77
C ILE A 312 -8.73 11.74 -3.78
N GLU A 313 -9.24 12.92 -4.18
CA GLU A 313 -8.46 14.17 -4.28
C GLU A 313 -7.94 14.66 -2.92
N SER A 314 -8.58 14.25 -1.82
CA SER A 314 -8.26 14.62 -0.43
C SER A 314 -7.13 13.82 0.20
N TRP A 315 -6.70 12.73 -0.43
CA TRP A 315 -5.66 11.87 0.12
C TRP A 315 -4.31 12.59 0.26
N ASP A 316 -3.69 12.49 1.43
CA ASP A 316 -2.29 12.88 1.66
C ASP A 316 -1.38 11.72 1.24
N VAL A 317 -0.85 11.78 0.02
CA VAL A 317 0.07 10.79 -0.54
C VAL A 317 1.54 11.18 -0.36
N SER A 318 1.83 12.19 0.49
CA SER A 318 3.18 12.78 0.60
C SER A 318 4.25 11.80 1.08
N ASN A 319 3.87 10.70 1.76
CA ASN A 319 4.79 9.65 2.21
C ASN A 319 4.92 8.46 1.22
N VAL A 320 4.16 8.44 0.13
CA VAL A 320 4.19 7.33 -0.83
C VAL A 320 5.46 7.40 -1.67
N THR A 321 6.16 6.26 -1.76
CA THR A 321 7.38 6.11 -2.57
C THR A 321 7.16 5.29 -3.85
N ASP A 322 6.18 4.38 -3.86
CA ASP A 322 5.85 3.54 -5.01
C ASP A 322 4.35 3.69 -5.39
N MET A 323 4.10 4.16 -6.61
CA MET A 323 2.78 4.26 -7.23
C MET A 323 2.69 3.44 -8.53
N SER A 324 3.64 2.52 -8.74
CA SER A 324 3.65 1.68 -9.94
C SER A 324 2.33 0.94 -10.10
N ARG A 325 1.79 0.91 -11.31
CA ARG A 325 0.53 0.23 -11.66
C ARG A 325 -0.71 0.66 -10.87
N MET A 326 -0.67 1.74 -10.08
CA MET A 326 -1.76 2.11 -9.16
C MET A 326 -3.14 2.15 -9.84
N PHE A 327 -3.23 2.64 -11.08
CA PHE A 327 -4.44 2.67 -11.90
C PHE A 327 -4.26 1.93 -13.24
N SER A 328 -3.37 0.95 -13.31
CA SER A 328 -3.15 0.15 -14.52
C SER A 328 -4.42 -0.58 -14.89
N SER A 329 -4.95 -0.39 -16.09
CA SER A 329 -6.19 -0.94 -16.63
C SER A 329 -7.44 -0.52 -15.86
N ALA A 330 -7.39 0.55 -15.06
CA ALA A 330 -8.59 1.16 -14.48
C ALA A 330 -9.34 1.97 -15.55
N GLU A 331 -10.08 1.29 -16.42
CA GLU A 331 -10.53 1.80 -17.73
C GLU A 331 -11.31 3.13 -17.65
N VAL A 332 -12.08 3.34 -16.57
CA VAL A 332 -12.97 4.49 -16.37
C VAL A 332 -12.44 5.55 -15.40
N PHE A 333 -11.26 5.32 -14.80
CA PHE A 333 -10.71 6.22 -13.78
C PHE A 333 -10.33 7.58 -14.38
N ASN A 334 -10.86 8.66 -13.80
CA ASN A 334 -10.61 10.02 -14.29
C ASN A 334 -10.74 11.10 -13.20
N GLN A 335 -10.31 10.80 -11.97
CA GLN A 335 -10.48 11.72 -10.82
C GLN A 335 -9.38 12.79 -10.74
N PRO A 336 -9.70 14.00 -10.25
CA PRO A 336 -8.79 15.16 -10.26
C PRO A 336 -7.69 15.07 -9.20
N ILE A 337 -6.72 14.18 -9.42
CA ILE A 337 -5.58 13.92 -8.52
C ILE A 337 -4.41 14.91 -8.69
N GLY A 338 -4.62 16.01 -9.41
CA GLY A 338 -3.58 17.01 -9.68
C GLY A 338 -3.06 17.75 -8.44
N GLY A 339 -3.76 17.64 -7.31
CA GLY A 339 -3.39 18.25 -6.02
C GLY A 339 -2.49 17.37 -5.14
N TRP A 340 -2.22 16.13 -5.53
CA TRP A 340 -1.37 15.22 -4.77
C TRP A 340 0.09 15.68 -4.70
N ASP A 341 0.70 15.54 -3.53
CA ASP A 341 2.15 15.72 -3.35
C ASP A 341 2.87 14.40 -3.66
N VAL A 342 3.36 14.26 -4.89
CA VAL A 342 4.11 13.07 -5.35
C VAL A 342 5.62 13.24 -5.21
N SER A 343 6.10 14.23 -4.44
CA SER A 343 7.53 14.57 -4.40
C SER A 343 8.44 13.48 -3.83
N ASN A 344 7.91 12.53 -3.06
CA ASN A 344 8.66 11.38 -2.55
C ASN A 344 8.57 10.12 -3.43
N VAL A 345 7.76 10.14 -4.49
CA VAL A 345 7.59 8.99 -5.39
C VAL A 345 8.86 8.78 -6.22
N THR A 346 9.36 7.54 -6.24
CA THR A 346 10.52 7.14 -7.04
C THR A 346 10.15 6.21 -8.20
N ASN A 347 9.00 5.55 -8.11
CA ASN A 347 8.50 4.60 -9.10
C ASN A 347 7.06 4.94 -9.53
N MET A 348 6.88 5.24 -10.82
CA MET A 348 5.56 5.47 -11.45
C MET A 348 5.31 4.52 -12.63
N ASN A 349 6.05 3.40 -12.71
CA ASN A 349 5.95 2.48 -13.84
C ASN A 349 4.48 2.03 -14.03
N GLU A 350 3.97 2.10 -15.26
CA GLU A 350 2.61 1.67 -15.63
C GLU A 350 1.45 2.32 -14.83
N MET A 351 1.65 3.41 -14.08
CA MET A 351 0.62 3.95 -13.16
C MET A 351 -0.73 4.21 -13.84
N PHE A 352 -0.76 4.71 -15.08
CA PHE A 352 -1.99 4.92 -15.87
C PHE A 352 -2.05 4.04 -17.12
N ARG A 353 -1.30 2.94 -17.15
CA ARG A 353 -1.30 2.04 -18.31
C ARG A 353 -2.74 1.57 -18.56
N GLY A 354 -3.35 1.79 -19.72
CA GLY A 354 -4.71 1.32 -20.02
C GLY A 354 -5.83 2.08 -19.33
N ALA A 355 -5.55 3.13 -18.55
CA ALA A 355 -6.56 4.05 -18.01
C ALA A 355 -7.13 4.93 -19.14
N SER A 356 -7.97 4.32 -19.98
CA SER A 356 -8.26 4.78 -21.34
C SER A 356 -8.91 6.17 -21.43
N VAL A 357 -9.62 6.59 -20.39
CA VAL A 357 -10.32 7.88 -20.30
C VAL A 357 -9.59 8.92 -19.45
N PHE A 358 -8.46 8.57 -18.82
CA PHE A 358 -7.75 9.45 -17.91
C PHE A 358 -7.18 10.67 -18.65
N ASN A 359 -7.54 11.88 -18.21
CA ASN A 359 -7.10 13.13 -18.82
C ASN A 359 -7.08 14.30 -17.82
N GLN A 360 -6.67 14.06 -16.58
CA GLN A 360 -6.70 15.07 -15.51
C GLN A 360 -5.40 15.88 -15.44
N PRO A 361 -5.48 17.18 -15.08
CA PRO A 361 -4.31 18.06 -15.07
C PRO A 361 -3.35 17.67 -13.93
N ILE A 362 -2.24 17.04 -14.30
CA ILE A 362 -1.16 16.59 -13.39
C ILE A 362 0.17 17.33 -13.63
N GLY A 363 0.16 18.39 -14.43
CA GLY A 363 1.36 19.16 -14.75
C GLY A 363 2.04 19.78 -13.52
N ASN A 364 1.32 20.00 -12.43
CA ASN A 364 1.87 20.59 -11.20
C ASN A 364 2.62 19.60 -10.30
N TRP A 365 2.63 18.31 -10.64
CA TRP A 365 3.35 17.29 -9.88
C TRP A 365 4.86 17.53 -9.88
N ASN A 366 5.48 17.37 -8.71
CA ASN A 366 6.92 17.32 -8.58
C ASN A 366 7.40 15.88 -8.78
N VAL A 367 7.86 15.56 -9.99
CA VAL A 367 8.36 14.23 -10.36
C VAL A 367 9.90 14.13 -10.31
N SER A 368 10.58 15.09 -9.69
CA SER A 368 12.06 15.18 -9.72
C SER A 368 12.75 13.97 -9.10
N ASN A 369 12.07 13.19 -8.24
CA ASN A 369 12.64 11.98 -7.61
C ASN A 369 12.30 10.69 -8.35
N VAL A 370 11.47 10.75 -9.39
CA VAL A 370 11.03 9.57 -10.14
C VAL A 370 12.16 9.07 -11.04
N THR A 371 12.50 7.79 -10.89
CA THR A 371 13.56 7.13 -11.65
C THR A 371 13.02 6.18 -12.73
N ASP A 372 11.82 5.65 -12.53
CA ASP A 372 11.11 4.79 -13.49
C ASP A 372 9.77 5.43 -13.92
N MET A 373 9.71 5.86 -15.19
CA MET A 373 8.51 6.39 -15.86
C MET A 373 8.02 5.44 -16.97
N GLY A 374 8.49 4.18 -16.97
CA GLY A 374 8.19 3.20 -18.00
C GLY A 374 6.69 2.95 -18.12
N ALA A 375 6.17 3.02 -19.35
CA ALA A 375 4.77 2.78 -19.67
C ALA A 375 3.75 3.61 -18.88
N LEU A 376 4.15 4.76 -18.31
CA LEU A 376 3.29 5.59 -17.43
C LEU A 376 1.91 5.88 -18.04
N PHE A 377 1.85 6.24 -19.33
CA PHE A 377 0.61 6.53 -20.07
C PHE A 377 0.37 5.55 -21.23
N ARG A 378 0.96 4.35 -21.18
CA ARG A 378 0.75 3.35 -22.23
C ARG A 378 -0.74 3.05 -22.33
N GLU A 379 -1.34 3.13 -23.51
CA GLU A 379 -2.77 2.87 -23.74
C GLU A 379 -3.72 3.84 -23.00
N ALA A 380 -3.22 4.97 -22.48
CA ALA A 380 -4.05 6.09 -22.01
C ALA A 380 -4.55 6.92 -23.22
N ILE A 381 -5.56 6.37 -23.91
CA ILE A 381 -5.99 6.78 -25.26
C ILE A 381 -6.24 8.30 -25.40
N VAL A 382 -6.89 8.92 -24.43
CA VAL A 382 -7.29 10.33 -24.48
C VAL A 382 -6.35 11.29 -23.75
N PHE A 383 -5.30 10.79 -23.09
CA PHE A 383 -4.41 11.61 -22.28
C PHE A 383 -3.69 12.64 -23.14
N ASN A 384 -3.83 13.93 -22.79
CA ASN A 384 -3.23 15.03 -23.53
C ASN A 384 -3.01 16.27 -22.65
N GLN A 385 -2.57 16.08 -21.39
CA GLN A 385 -2.38 17.16 -20.42
C GLN A 385 -0.95 17.72 -20.44
N PRO A 386 -0.76 19.03 -20.22
CA PRO A 386 0.55 19.65 -20.24
C PRO A 386 1.41 19.12 -19.09
N ILE A 387 2.51 18.46 -19.44
CA ILE A 387 3.52 17.88 -18.52
C ILE A 387 4.95 18.33 -18.88
N GLY A 388 5.09 19.30 -19.78
CA GLY A 388 6.39 19.79 -20.24
C GLY A 388 7.24 20.45 -19.16
N ASN A 389 6.62 20.85 -18.04
CA ASN A 389 7.28 21.45 -16.88
C ASN A 389 7.79 20.43 -15.86
N TRP A 390 7.59 19.13 -16.09
CA TRP A 390 8.13 18.09 -15.23
C TRP A 390 9.66 18.05 -15.29
N ASP A 391 10.29 17.95 -14.12
CA ASP A 391 11.71 17.65 -14.00
C ASP A 391 11.91 16.14 -14.10
N VAL A 392 12.28 15.66 -15.28
CA VAL A 392 12.54 14.24 -15.56
C VAL A 392 14.02 13.88 -15.49
N SER A 393 14.87 14.76 -14.95
CA SER A 393 16.33 14.60 -14.97
C SER A 393 16.83 13.36 -14.26
N ASN A 394 16.08 12.81 -13.30
CA ASN A 394 16.43 11.56 -12.60
C ASN A 394 15.86 10.29 -13.26
N ALA A 395 15.04 10.42 -14.30
CA ALA A 395 14.45 9.27 -14.99
C ALA A 395 15.53 8.49 -15.76
N THR A 396 15.57 7.18 -15.57
CA THR A 396 16.47 6.26 -16.27
C THR A 396 15.79 5.53 -17.43
N THR A 397 14.45 5.52 -17.44
CA THR A 397 13.64 4.90 -18.49
C THR A 397 12.38 5.71 -18.75
N THR A 398 12.10 5.93 -20.03
CA THR A 398 10.82 6.44 -20.56
C THR A 398 10.24 5.46 -21.59
N ALA A 399 10.72 4.21 -21.55
CA ALA A 399 10.30 3.16 -22.46
C ALA A 399 8.78 2.98 -22.40
N GLU A 400 8.14 2.85 -23.57
CA GLU A 400 6.68 2.68 -23.71
C GLU A 400 5.81 3.81 -23.12
N MET A 401 6.36 4.93 -22.63
CA MET A 401 5.63 5.93 -21.84
C MET A 401 4.32 6.41 -22.50
N PHE A 402 4.32 6.61 -23.82
CA PHE A 402 3.14 7.04 -24.61
C PHE A 402 2.72 6.00 -25.65
N ARG A 403 3.09 4.73 -25.48
CA ARG A 403 2.70 3.64 -26.39
C ARG A 403 1.17 3.56 -26.50
N ASN A 404 0.61 3.69 -27.69
CA ASN A 404 -0.84 3.74 -27.97
C ASN A 404 -1.59 4.90 -27.27
N ALA A 405 -0.90 5.96 -26.82
CA ALA A 405 -1.55 7.18 -26.33
C ALA A 405 -1.96 8.06 -27.53
N PHE A 406 -3.03 7.66 -28.23
CA PHE A 406 -3.40 8.21 -29.55
C PHE A 406 -3.55 9.73 -29.58
N SER A 407 -4.00 10.34 -28.47
CA SER A 407 -4.29 11.78 -28.38
C SER A 407 -3.11 12.64 -27.92
N PHE A 408 -2.03 12.04 -27.41
CA PHE A 408 -0.95 12.79 -26.76
C PHE A 408 -0.17 13.65 -27.78
N ASN A 409 -0.12 14.95 -27.53
CA ASN A 409 0.60 15.91 -28.38
C ASN A 409 1.01 17.17 -27.61
N GLN A 410 1.57 17.02 -26.41
CA GLN A 410 1.99 18.14 -25.55
C GLN A 410 3.48 18.41 -25.63
N PRO A 411 3.92 19.69 -25.54
CA PRO A 411 5.33 20.05 -25.64
C PRO A 411 6.10 19.45 -24.45
N ILE A 412 7.13 18.66 -24.77
CA ILE A 412 8.04 18.00 -23.83
C ILE A 412 9.50 18.19 -24.23
N GLY A 413 9.78 19.14 -25.14
CA GLY A 413 11.12 19.42 -25.65
C GLY A 413 12.10 19.92 -24.58
N ASP A 414 11.57 20.53 -23.51
CA ASP A 414 12.36 21.08 -22.39
C ASP A 414 12.78 20.02 -21.36
N TRP A 415 12.36 18.76 -21.52
CA TRP A 415 12.74 17.67 -20.64
C TRP A 415 14.24 17.37 -20.71
N ASP A 416 14.88 17.28 -19.54
CA ASP A 416 16.23 16.75 -19.41
C ASP A 416 16.20 15.22 -19.39
N VAL A 417 16.37 14.61 -20.56
CA VAL A 417 16.42 13.15 -20.72
C VAL A 417 17.84 12.58 -20.67
N SER A 418 18.83 13.35 -20.20
CA SER A 418 20.24 12.96 -20.28
C SER A 418 20.58 11.69 -19.48
N ASN A 419 19.80 11.32 -18.47
CA ASN A 419 19.98 10.08 -17.70
C ASN A 419 19.19 8.88 -18.25
N VAL A 420 18.38 9.06 -19.29
CA VAL A 420 17.55 7.98 -19.85
C VAL A 420 18.42 7.02 -20.67
N VAL A 421 18.28 5.73 -20.37
CA VAL A 421 18.97 4.63 -21.05
C VAL A 421 18.05 3.91 -22.05
N TRP A 422 16.75 3.82 -21.72
CA TRP A 422 15.74 3.07 -22.49
C TRP A 422 14.60 3.99 -22.98
N MET A 423 14.46 4.12 -24.31
CA MET A 423 13.40 4.90 -24.99
C MET A 423 12.60 4.07 -26.01
N TYR A 424 12.75 2.74 -25.98
CA TYR A 424 12.04 1.88 -26.92
C TYR A 424 10.53 2.06 -26.80
N TYR A 425 9.84 2.00 -27.95
CA TYR A 425 8.38 2.12 -28.02
C TYR A 425 7.78 3.41 -27.40
N MET A 426 8.57 4.44 -27.04
CA MET A 426 8.09 5.61 -26.29
C MET A 426 6.87 6.29 -26.94
N PHE A 427 6.86 6.42 -28.27
CA PHE A 427 5.75 6.99 -29.06
C PHE A 427 5.13 5.97 -30.03
N TYR A 428 5.28 4.67 -29.76
CA TYR A 428 4.68 3.61 -30.58
C TYR A 428 3.17 3.85 -30.69
N ARG A 429 2.68 4.14 -31.90
CA ARG A 429 1.28 4.49 -32.19
C ARG A 429 0.74 5.67 -31.37
N ALA A 430 1.58 6.62 -30.96
CA ALA A 430 1.13 7.93 -30.52
C ALA A 430 0.76 8.77 -31.77
N GLU A 431 -0.38 8.44 -32.38
CA GLU A 431 -0.73 8.88 -33.75
C GLU A 431 -0.79 10.40 -33.91
N SER A 432 -1.09 11.16 -32.84
CA SER A 432 -1.17 12.62 -32.84
C SER A 432 0.15 13.34 -32.51
N PHE A 433 1.18 12.62 -32.05
CA PHE A 433 2.38 13.24 -31.50
C PHE A 433 3.23 13.90 -32.60
N ASN A 434 3.46 15.21 -32.47
CA ASN A 434 4.29 15.98 -33.40
C ASN A 434 4.95 17.19 -32.72
N GLN A 435 5.56 16.98 -31.56
CA GLN A 435 6.19 18.04 -30.75
C GLN A 435 7.71 18.04 -30.89
N ALA A 436 8.31 19.23 -30.82
CA ALA A 436 9.74 19.40 -30.95
C ALA A 436 10.48 18.76 -29.77
N ILE A 437 11.41 17.86 -30.08
CA ILE A 437 12.25 17.10 -29.14
C ILE A 437 13.73 17.07 -29.60
N GLY A 438 14.09 17.92 -30.56
CA GLY A 438 15.42 17.93 -31.16
C GLY A 438 16.54 18.37 -30.22
N ASP A 439 16.19 19.05 -29.12
CA ASP A 439 17.13 19.55 -28.11
C ASP A 439 17.41 18.52 -26.99
N TRP A 440 16.77 17.36 -27.02
CA TRP A 440 17.03 16.28 -26.08
C TRP A 440 18.48 15.77 -26.16
N ASN A 441 19.11 15.63 -25.00
CA ASN A 441 20.38 14.92 -24.87
C ASN A 441 20.12 13.42 -24.77
N VAL A 442 20.35 12.69 -25.86
CA VAL A 442 20.15 11.23 -25.95
C VAL A 442 21.46 10.44 -25.89
N ASP A 443 22.55 11.05 -25.42
CA ASP A 443 23.90 10.44 -25.39
C ASP A 443 23.90 9.08 -24.67
N ASN A 444 23.11 8.91 -23.62
CA ASN A 444 23.09 7.69 -22.80
C ASN A 444 22.11 6.61 -23.30
N VAL A 445 21.34 6.89 -24.35
CA VAL A 445 20.31 5.96 -24.84
C VAL A 445 20.95 4.82 -25.62
N SER A 446 20.62 3.58 -25.25
CA SER A 446 21.16 2.37 -25.90
C SER A 446 20.15 1.65 -26.80
N GLY A 447 18.85 1.88 -26.60
CA GLY A 447 17.77 1.27 -27.39
C GLY A 447 16.66 2.25 -27.77
N MET A 448 16.42 2.38 -29.07
CA MET A 448 15.39 3.26 -29.67
C MET A 448 14.44 2.49 -30.63
N HIS A 449 14.48 1.16 -30.61
CA HIS A 449 13.62 0.36 -31.46
C HIS A 449 12.15 0.69 -31.21
N ASN A 450 11.37 0.70 -32.28
CA ASN A 450 9.94 1.02 -32.25
C ASN A 450 9.55 2.41 -31.70
N MET A 451 10.51 3.34 -31.48
CA MET A 451 10.24 4.59 -30.78
C MET A 451 9.13 5.43 -31.44
N PHE A 452 9.09 5.51 -32.77
CA PHE A 452 8.10 6.27 -33.54
C PHE A 452 7.25 5.38 -34.47
N THR A 453 7.22 4.06 -34.26
CA THR A 453 6.41 3.16 -35.09
C THR A 453 4.95 3.60 -35.05
N GLY A 454 4.35 3.91 -36.20
CA GLY A 454 2.96 4.37 -36.27
C GLY A 454 2.69 5.73 -35.62
N ALA A 455 3.71 6.54 -35.34
CA ALA A 455 3.54 7.97 -35.02
C ALA A 455 3.26 8.74 -36.33
N ILE A 456 2.04 8.58 -36.84
CA ILE A 456 1.65 8.90 -38.24
C ILE A 456 2.03 10.32 -38.66
N VAL A 457 1.89 11.31 -37.78
CA VAL A 457 2.11 12.73 -38.10
C VAL A 457 3.47 13.27 -37.64
N PHE A 458 4.30 12.47 -36.99
CA PHE A 458 5.58 12.94 -36.44
C PHE A 458 6.55 13.35 -37.56
N ASN A 459 7.00 14.61 -37.54
CA ASN A 459 7.94 15.13 -38.51
C ASN A 459 8.82 16.25 -37.93
N GLN A 460 9.26 16.11 -36.69
CA GLN A 460 10.10 17.11 -36.01
C GLN A 460 11.58 16.79 -36.12
N SER A 461 12.41 17.83 -36.22
CA SER A 461 13.84 17.67 -36.43
C SER A 461 14.52 17.00 -35.24
N ILE A 462 15.25 15.92 -35.51
CA ILE A 462 16.04 15.12 -34.55
C ILE A 462 17.46 14.83 -35.07
N GLY A 463 17.87 15.49 -36.16
CA GLY A 463 19.17 15.26 -36.80
C GLY A 463 20.38 15.60 -35.92
N ASN A 464 20.18 16.43 -34.90
CA ASN A 464 21.23 16.82 -33.95
C ASN A 464 21.47 15.79 -32.83
N TRP A 465 20.65 14.74 -32.74
CA TRP A 465 20.82 13.71 -31.73
C TRP A 465 22.12 12.93 -31.93
N ASN A 466 22.86 12.75 -30.84
CA ASN A 466 24.00 11.85 -30.81
C ASN A 466 23.52 10.43 -30.47
N VAL A 467 23.39 9.60 -31.51
CA VAL A 467 22.91 8.22 -31.40
C VAL A 467 24.04 7.18 -31.38
N SER A 468 25.29 7.62 -31.16
CA SER A 468 26.47 6.74 -31.22
C SER A 468 26.42 5.58 -30.22
N ASN A 469 25.68 5.68 -29.11
CA ASN A 469 25.52 4.60 -28.13
C ASN A 469 24.34 3.64 -28.42
N VAL A 470 23.52 3.94 -29.43
CA VAL A 470 22.36 3.11 -29.78
C VAL A 470 22.80 1.85 -30.50
N THR A 471 22.27 0.70 -30.06
CA THR A 471 22.61 -0.61 -30.63
C THR A 471 21.47 -1.24 -31.43
N ILE A 472 20.22 -0.82 -31.19
CA ILE A 472 19.01 -1.39 -31.82
C ILE A 472 18.07 -0.25 -32.25
N MET A 473 17.80 -0.18 -33.55
CA MET A 473 16.90 0.79 -34.21
C MET A 473 15.82 0.11 -35.06
N SER A 474 15.57 -1.20 -34.86
CA SER A 474 14.53 -1.92 -35.60
C SER A 474 13.18 -1.24 -35.47
N GLU A 475 12.46 -1.13 -36.59
CA GLU A 475 11.14 -0.49 -36.69
C GLU A 475 11.06 0.97 -36.22
N MET A 476 12.16 1.67 -35.95
CA MET A 476 12.13 2.99 -35.29
C MET A 476 11.15 3.99 -35.92
N PHE A 477 11.00 3.99 -37.25
CA PHE A 477 10.08 4.85 -38.01
C PHE A 477 9.08 4.05 -38.86
N ALA A 478 8.86 2.78 -38.55
CA ALA A 478 7.92 1.95 -39.31
C ALA A 478 6.52 2.58 -39.26
N ALA A 479 5.86 2.76 -40.41
CA ALA A 479 4.57 3.43 -40.56
C ALA A 479 4.51 4.87 -39.98
N ALA A 480 5.64 5.56 -39.80
CA ALA A 480 5.68 6.99 -39.51
C ALA A 480 5.47 7.80 -40.82
N TRP A 481 4.21 7.87 -41.28
CA TRP A 481 3.88 8.31 -42.64
C TRP A 481 4.34 9.72 -43.02
N ALA A 482 4.48 10.63 -42.04
CA ALA A 482 4.89 12.02 -42.26
C ALA A 482 6.40 12.27 -42.08
N PHE A 483 7.16 11.30 -41.55
CA PHE A 483 8.54 11.54 -41.15
C PHE A 483 9.47 11.68 -42.37
N ASN A 484 10.14 12.83 -42.48
CA ASN A 484 11.12 13.09 -43.55
C ASN A 484 12.18 14.12 -43.12
N GLN A 485 12.71 13.98 -41.91
CA GLN A 485 13.73 14.90 -41.37
C GLN A 485 15.16 14.41 -41.67
N PRO A 486 16.12 15.32 -41.83
CA PRO A 486 17.51 14.95 -42.11
C PRO A 486 18.14 14.25 -40.89
N ILE A 487 18.60 13.02 -41.10
CA ILE A 487 19.29 12.17 -40.11
C ILE A 487 20.56 11.52 -40.69
N GLY A 488 21.03 11.99 -41.86
CA GLY A 488 22.21 11.46 -42.54
C GLY A 488 23.52 11.65 -41.77
N ASP A 489 23.54 12.58 -40.82
CA ASP A 489 24.71 12.90 -39.97
C ASP A 489 24.79 12.05 -38.69
N TRP A 490 23.82 11.15 -38.46
CA TRP A 490 23.85 10.24 -37.31
C TRP A 490 25.02 9.25 -37.38
N ASP A 491 25.74 9.11 -36.26
CA ASP A 491 26.69 8.02 -36.05
C ASP A 491 25.93 6.75 -35.65
N VAL A 492 25.73 5.86 -36.62
CA VAL A 492 25.04 4.57 -36.43
C VAL A 492 26.00 3.39 -36.35
N SER A 493 27.31 3.64 -36.17
CA SER A 493 28.35 2.62 -36.24
C SER A 493 28.17 1.48 -35.23
N ASN A 494 27.51 1.72 -34.08
CA ASN A 494 27.24 0.71 -33.06
C ASN A 494 25.91 -0.04 -33.24
N VAL A 495 25.09 0.32 -34.23
CA VAL A 495 23.80 -0.32 -34.47
C VAL A 495 24.00 -1.70 -35.11
N ASN A 496 23.40 -2.73 -34.53
CA ASN A 496 23.45 -4.10 -35.06
C ASN A 496 22.12 -4.57 -35.69
N ASN A 497 21.01 -3.87 -35.40
CA ASN A 497 19.68 -4.20 -35.91
C ASN A 497 18.94 -2.95 -36.40
N MET A 498 18.64 -2.94 -37.70
CA MET A 498 17.84 -1.94 -38.42
C MET A 498 16.66 -2.58 -39.18
N SER A 499 16.26 -3.81 -38.87
CA SER A 499 15.14 -4.48 -39.56
C SER A 499 13.89 -3.61 -39.53
N HIS A 500 13.19 -3.48 -40.67
CA HIS A 500 11.95 -2.70 -40.80
C HIS A 500 12.05 -1.21 -40.40
N MET A 501 13.24 -0.62 -40.25
CA MET A 501 13.42 0.73 -39.67
C MET A 501 12.52 1.81 -40.30
N PHE A 502 12.33 1.77 -41.62
CA PHE A 502 11.47 2.68 -42.38
C PHE A 502 10.33 1.95 -43.10
N ASP A 503 9.99 0.73 -42.72
CA ASP A 503 8.90 -0.02 -43.37
C ASP A 503 7.61 0.82 -43.39
N THR A 504 7.02 1.05 -44.57
CA THR A 504 5.80 1.83 -44.74
C THR A 504 5.92 3.32 -44.34
N ALA A 505 7.14 3.88 -44.21
CA ALA A 505 7.37 5.31 -43.97
C ALA A 505 7.17 6.14 -45.25
N SER A 506 5.93 6.29 -45.71
CA SER A 506 5.55 6.63 -47.10
C SER A 506 6.31 7.79 -47.78
N VAL A 507 6.64 8.84 -47.04
CA VAL A 507 7.25 10.08 -47.58
C VAL A 507 8.74 10.24 -47.25
N PHE A 508 9.34 9.25 -46.57
CA PHE A 508 10.74 9.33 -46.18
C PHE A 508 11.64 9.31 -47.43
N ASN A 509 12.51 10.31 -47.55
CA ASN A 509 13.42 10.45 -48.68
C ASN A 509 14.65 11.29 -48.28
N GLN A 510 15.57 10.67 -47.55
CA GLN A 510 16.84 11.28 -47.14
C GLN A 510 18.04 10.51 -47.71
N ASP A 511 19.18 11.18 -47.87
CA ASP A 511 20.45 10.54 -48.22
C ASP A 511 21.10 9.99 -46.95
N LEU A 512 21.23 8.66 -46.88
CA LEU A 512 21.85 7.94 -45.77
C LEU A 512 23.09 7.16 -46.22
N SER A 513 23.69 7.52 -47.35
CA SER A 513 24.88 6.83 -47.88
C SER A 513 26.13 6.99 -47.02
N SER A 514 26.14 7.98 -46.11
CA SER A 514 27.20 8.25 -45.13
C SER A 514 27.20 7.29 -43.93
N TRP A 515 26.10 6.57 -43.69
CA TRP A 515 25.97 5.70 -42.52
C TRP A 515 26.96 4.53 -42.54
N GLU A 516 27.74 4.38 -41.47
CA GLU A 516 28.61 3.23 -41.23
C GLU A 516 27.78 2.05 -40.70
N VAL A 517 27.40 1.12 -41.58
CA VAL A 517 26.49 0.00 -41.26
C VAL A 517 27.17 -1.37 -41.18
N ASP A 518 28.49 -1.41 -41.01
CA ASP A 518 29.26 -2.65 -40.97
C ASP A 518 28.87 -3.56 -39.78
N ASN A 519 28.34 -3.00 -38.69
CA ASN A 519 27.88 -3.80 -37.56
C ASN A 519 26.43 -4.31 -37.71
N VAL A 520 25.69 -3.88 -38.74
CA VAL A 520 24.30 -4.27 -38.94
C VAL A 520 24.22 -5.68 -39.49
N ILE A 521 23.62 -6.58 -38.70
CA ILE A 521 23.41 -7.99 -39.04
C ILE A 521 21.94 -8.33 -39.32
N PHE A 522 21.01 -7.45 -38.90
CA PHE A 522 19.59 -7.54 -39.22
C PHE A 522 19.14 -6.26 -39.93
N CYS A 523 18.84 -6.34 -41.22
CA CYS A 523 18.31 -5.22 -42.00
C CYS A 523 17.13 -5.58 -42.89
N ASN A 524 16.56 -6.79 -42.75
CA ASN A 524 15.45 -7.21 -43.61
C ASN A 524 14.31 -6.19 -43.60
N ASP A 525 13.74 -5.95 -44.78
CA ASP A 525 12.62 -5.05 -45.00
C ASP A 525 12.90 -3.61 -44.53
N PHE A 526 14.18 -3.18 -44.53
CA PHE A 526 14.65 -1.89 -44.00
C PHE A 526 13.79 -0.71 -44.44
N SER A 527 13.34 -0.72 -45.69
CA SER A 527 12.46 0.28 -46.28
C SER A 527 11.36 -0.36 -47.15
N LEU A 528 10.82 -1.49 -46.71
CA LEU A 528 9.70 -2.13 -47.40
C LEU A 528 8.53 -1.13 -47.53
N LEU A 529 7.81 -1.15 -48.64
CA LEU A 529 6.67 -0.24 -48.90
C LEU A 529 6.95 1.25 -48.65
N THR A 530 8.17 1.72 -48.94
CA THR A 530 8.60 3.13 -48.86
C THR A 530 8.76 3.76 -50.25
N PRO A 531 7.66 4.08 -50.96
CA PRO A 531 7.70 4.36 -52.40
C PRO A 531 8.39 5.67 -52.79
N GLU A 532 8.44 6.67 -51.90
CA GLU A 532 9.03 7.99 -52.21
C GLU A 532 10.56 8.05 -52.03
N TRP A 533 11.18 7.01 -51.46
CA TRP A 533 12.61 7.03 -51.16
C TRP A 533 13.48 6.74 -52.39
N ILE A 534 13.96 7.82 -53.01
CA ILE A 534 14.81 7.79 -54.20
C ILE A 534 16.28 8.17 -53.92
N LEU A 535 16.55 8.87 -52.81
CA LEU A 535 17.92 9.21 -52.41
C LEU A 535 18.74 7.97 -52.00
N PRO A 536 20.08 8.07 -52.00
CA PRO A 536 20.95 6.95 -51.66
C PRO A 536 20.65 6.34 -50.26
N LYS A 537 20.52 5.02 -50.23
CA LYS A 537 20.31 4.22 -49.02
C LYS A 537 21.66 3.77 -48.42
N PRO A 538 21.71 3.31 -47.17
CA PRO A 538 22.93 2.73 -46.59
C PRO A 538 23.39 1.50 -47.38
N ASN A 539 24.71 1.29 -47.44
CA ASN A 539 25.30 0.16 -48.15
C ASN A 539 25.48 -1.05 -47.22
N PHE A 540 24.41 -1.82 -47.01
CA PHE A 540 24.46 -3.03 -46.19
C PHE A 540 25.32 -4.13 -46.83
N THR A 541 26.36 -4.58 -46.14
CA THR A 541 27.28 -5.64 -46.61
C THR A 541 27.09 -6.96 -45.86
N ASN A 542 26.55 -6.91 -44.64
CA ASN A 542 26.44 -8.05 -43.72
C ASN A 542 25.01 -8.61 -43.56
N CYS A 543 24.04 -8.03 -44.27
CA CYS A 543 22.65 -8.50 -44.32
C CYS A 543 21.99 -8.07 -45.63
N THR A 544 20.81 -8.62 -45.93
CA THR A 544 20.02 -8.26 -47.12
C THR A 544 18.84 -7.37 -46.70
N PRO A 545 18.80 -6.11 -47.13
CA PRO A 545 17.76 -5.15 -46.73
C PRO A 545 16.43 -5.34 -47.47
#